data_AF-L0JZG4-F1
#
_entry.id   AF-L0JZG4-F1
#
_cell.length_a   1.000
_cell.length_b   1.000
_cell.length_c   1.000
_cell.angle_alpha   90.00
_cell.angle_beta   90.00
_cell.angle_gamma   90.00
#
_symmetry.space_group_name_H-M   'P 1'
#
loop_
_entity.id
_entity.type
_entity.pdbx_description
1 polymer ?
#
loop_
_entity_poly.entity_id
_entity_poly.type
_entity_poly.pdbx_seq_one_letter_code
_entity_poly.pdbx_strand_id
1 'polypeptide(L)'
;MSSSFPSRRQLLAAGSCLPAVLAGCAGPGESSTTHNTTDGGEPMASDEYDSLTLRADDDVVFVYPNDDPPDETDESRSRPRRNVEFVLSRSAAEDLRIDADGIEDARAFLEETDFETESVVVEQRPIEDCYRRHVLGVRAEADEFRTRYCRTLRSPTTPCEADRTVMEAIFLRIRRSYDDRPSSRGSSESGSCPESALETGENAIDVEVTGR
;
A
#
# COMPACT_ATOMS: atom_id res chain seq x y z
N MET A 1 -4.61 -34.13 53.23
CA MET A 1 -4.96 -33.48 54.50
C MET A 1 -5.53 -32.12 54.18
N SER A 2 -6.81 -31.93 54.55
CA SER A 2 -7.59 -30.70 54.78
C SER A 2 -6.78 -29.54 55.38
N SER A 3 -7.12 -28.25 55.34
CA SER A 3 -8.20 -27.42 54.80
C SER A 3 -7.82 -25.96 55.12
N SER A 4 -8.48 -24.99 54.49
CA SER A 4 -9.29 -23.95 55.16
C SER A 4 -9.10 -22.53 54.58
N PHE A 5 -10.16 -22.04 53.93
CA PHE A 5 -10.37 -20.63 53.61
C PHE A 5 -10.97 -19.90 54.82
N PRO A 6 -10.77 -18.59 54.95
CA PRO A 6 -11.76 -17.73 55.58
C PRO A 6 -12.31 -16.67 54.63
N SER A 7 -13.64 -16.65 54.56
CA SER A 7 -14.51 -15.58 54.09
C SER A 7 -15.09 -14.86 55.31
N ARG A 8 -15.22 -13.52 55.28
CA ARG A 8 -16.50 -12.76 55.47
C ARG A 8 -16.36 -11.32 55.99
N ARG A 9 -17.27 -10.48 55.46
CA ARG A 9 -18.02 -9.31 56.01
C ARG A 9 -17.37 -7.93 55.96
N GLN A 10 -17.86 -7.01 55.12
CA GLN A 10 -19.08 -6.16 55.21
C GLN A 10 -19.08 -5.14 56.35
N LEU A 11 -18.99 -3.85 56.00
CA LEU A 11 -19.77 -2.76 56.62
C LEU A 11 -20.13 -1.72 55.54
N LEU A 12 -21.44 -1.56 55.31
CA LEU A 12 -22.04 -0.43 54.62
C LEU A 12 -22.11 0.74 55.60
N ALA A 13 -21.67 1.93 55.19
CA ALA A 13 -21.93 3.17 55.91
C ALA A 13 -22.65 4.15 54.98
N ALA A 14 -23.87 4.51 55.37
CA ALA A 14 -24.76 5.45 54.73
C ALA A 14 -24.35 6.90 54.99
N GLY A 15 -24.77 7.82 54.12
CA GLY A 15 -24.68 9.26 54.37
C GLY A 15 -25.15 10.10 53.18
N SER A 16 -26.46 10.28 53.04
CA SER A 16 -27.09 11.20 52.10
C SER A 16 -27.58 12.46 52.80
N CYS A 17 -27.22 13.63 52.27
CA CYS A 17 -28.10 14.79 51.98
C CYS A 17 -27.30 16.10 51.96
N LEU A 18 -27.39 16.86 50.86
CA LEU A 18 -27.56 18.31 50.83
C LEU A 18 -28.01 18.74 49.41
N PRO A 19 -29.11 19.50 49.23
CA PRO A 19 -29.50 20.11 47.96
C PRO A 19 -29.06 21.58 47.88
N ALA A 20 -28.49 22.01 46.75
CA ALA A 20 -28.39 23.44 46.40
C ALA A 20 -28.14 23.68 44.90
N VAL A 21 -29.17 24.27 44.26
CA VAL A 21 -29.19 25.41 43.32
C VAL A 21 -28.30 25.43 42.06
N LEU A 22 -29.00 25.74 40.96
CA LEU A 22 -28.60 25.94 39.56
C LEU A 22 -27.44 26.91 39.33
N ALA A 23 -26.45 26.45 38.56
CA ALA A 23 -25.73 27.24 37.58
C ALA A 23 -25.61 26.39 36.30
N GLY A 24 -26.26 26.82 35.22
CA GLY A 24 -26.20 26.14 33.92
C GLY A 24 -24.80 26.24 33.34
N CYS A 25 -24.16 25.09 33.13
CA CYS A 25 -22.94 24.97 32.35
C CYS A 25 -23.27 24.18 31.08
N ALA A 26 -23.19 24.87 29.95
CA ALA A 26 -23.35 24.30 28.62
C ALA A 26 -22.02 23.68 28.16
N GLY A 27 -22.07 22.40 27.74
CA GLY A 27 -21.02 21.69 26.96
C GLY A 27 -19.76 21.30 27.75
N PRO A 28 -19.07 20.20 27.39
CA PRO A 28 -18.98 19.60 26.07
C PRO A 28 -19.64 18.22 25.97
N GLY A 29 -20.20 17.93 24.79
CA GLY A 29 -20.69 16.61 24.45
C GLY A 29 -19.60 15.57 24.64
N GLU A 30 -19.94 14.53 25.38
CA GLU A 30 -19.33 13.22 25.28
C GLU A 30 -19.35 12.81 23.80
N SER A 31 -18.28 13.17 23.10
CA SER A 31 -17.94 12.55 21.83
C SER A 31 -17.61 11.12 22.19
N SER A 32 -18.64 10.29 22.24
CA SER A 32 -18.51 8.89 21.91
C SER A 32 -17.87 8.88 20.54
N THR A 33 -16.54 8.84 20.49
CA THR A 33 -15.82 8.37 19.33
C THR A 33 -16.33 6.96 19.13
N THR A 34 -17.38 6.85 18.34
CA THR A 34 -17.64 5.66 17.56
C THR A 34 -16.35 5.48 16.78
N HIS A 35 -15.43 4.68 17.33
CA HIS A 35 -14.44 4.01 16.52
C HIS A 35 -15.28 3.18 15.57
N ASN A 36 -15.52 3.77 14.39
CA ASN A 36 -16.01 3.05 13.26
C ASN A 36 -14.87 2.08 12.93
N THR A 37 -14.87 0.92 13.58
CA THR A 37 -14.21 -0.28 13.10
C THR A 37 -15.00 -0.71 11.87
N THR A 38 -14.94 0.12 10.82
CA THR A 38 -15.15 -0.38 9.48
C THR A 38 -13.84 -1.06 9.11
N ASP A 39 -13.62 -2.21 9.76
CA ASP A 39 -12.82 -3.25 9.18
C ASP A 39 -13.54 -3.65 7.89
N GLY A 40 -12.87 -3.41 6.75
CA GLY A 40 -13.45 -3.62 5.43
C GLY A 40 -14.17 -2.40 4.86
N GLY A 41 -13.41 -1.40 4.41
CA GLY A 41 -13.92 -0.51 3.37
C GLY A 41 -14.45 -1.35 2.20
N GLU A 42 -15.63 -1.03 1.67
CA GLU A 42 -16.31 -1.86 0.66
C GLU A 42 -15.33 -2.33 -0.42
N PRO A 43 -15.31 -3.63 -0.75
CA PRO A 43 -14.39 -4.15 -1.76
C PRO A 43 -14.58 -3.35 -3.04
N MET A 44 -13.51 -2.71 -3.49
CA MET A 44 -13.50 -2.05 -4.79
C MET A 44 -13.61 -3.16 -5.84
N ALA A 45 -14.60 -3.07 -6.73
CA ALA A 45 -14.60 -3.91 -7.91
C ALA A 45 -13.28 -3.71 -8.65
N SER A 46 -12.53 -4.79 -8.83
CA SER A 46 -11.27 -4.75 -9.56
C SER A 46 -11.53 -5.06 -11.01
N ASP A 47 -11.02 -4.20 -11.88
CA ASP A 47 -10.80 -4.53 -13.27
C ASP A 47 -9.72 -5.61 -13.39
N GLU A 48 -9.66 -6.28 -14.53
CA GLU A 48 -8.60 -7.24 -14.84
C GLU A 48 -7.27 -6.51 -15.08
N TYR A 49 -6.20 -7.06 -14.50
CA TYR A 49 -4.85 -6.57 -14.67
C TYR A 49 -3.85 -7.72 -14.56
N ASP A 50 -2.69 -7.52 -15.17
CA ASP A 50 -1.48 -8.29 -14.88
C ASP A 50 -0.51 -7.40 -14.10
N SER A 51 0.34 -8.00 -13.28
CA SER A 51 1.32 -7.25 -12.49
C SER A 51 2.70 -7.88 -12.47
N LEU A 52 3.73 -7.03 -12.47
CA LEU A 52 5.12 -7.38 -12.21
C LEU A 52 5.67 -6.45 -11.11
N THR A 53 6.41 -7.00 -10.15
CA THR A 53 7.02 -6.23 -9.07
C THR A 53 8.54 -6.31 -9.16
N LEU A 54 9.21 -5.16 -9.11
CA LEU A 54 10.67 -5.03 -8.98
C LEU A 54 11.03 -4.27 -7.70
N ARG A 55 12.24 -4.49 -7.18
CA ARG A 55 12.77 -3.79 -6.01
C ARG A 55 14.19 -3.29 -6.27
N ALA A 56 14.49 -2.10 -5.75
CA ALA A 56 15.85 -1.57 -5.65
C ALA A 56 16.32 -1.61 -4.18
N ASP A 57 17.63 -1.69 -3.97
CA ASP A 57 18.22 -1.85 -2.63
C ASP A 57 18.10 -0.60 -1.73
N ASP A 58 17.91 0.56 -2.34
CA ASP A 58 17.63 1.83 -1.68
C ASP A 58 16.20 2.30 -2.01
N ASP A 59 15.78 3.40 -1.40
CA ASP A 59 14.47 4.01 -1.56
C ASP A 59 14.46 5.18 -2.57
N VAL A 60 15.32 5.11 -3.60
CA VAL A 60 15.36 6.04 -4.72
C VAL A 60 14.50 5.51 -5.87
N VAL A 61 13.86 6.42 -6.59
CA VAL A 61 13.08 6.11 -7.80
C VAL A 61 14.02 5.58 -8.88
N PHE A 62 13.73 4.39 -9.42
CA PHE A 62 14.58 3.70 -10.39
C PHE A 62 13.89 3.43 -11.74
N VAL A 63 12.59 3.72 -11.85
CA VAL A 63 11.84 3.68 -13.11
C VAL A 63 11.37 5.09 -13.47
N TYR A 64 11.79 5.62 -14.61
CA TYR A 64 11.47 6.99 -15.00
C TYR A 64 11.64 7.20 -16.52
N PRO A 65 10.92 8.15 -17.14
CA PRO A 65 11.17 8.51 -18.54
C PRO A 65 12.57 9.08 -18.76
N ASN A 66 13.21 8.75 -19.88
CA ASN A 66 14.54 9.27 -20.26
C ASN A 66 14.65 10.81 -20.21
N ASP A 67 13.56 11.51 -20.51
CA ASP A 67 13.47 12.96 -20.61
C ASP A 67 13.04 13.65 -19.31
N ASP A 68 12.66 12.88 -18.28
CA ASP A 68 12.25 13.38 -16.96
C ASP A 68 12.92 12.54 -15.84
N PRO A 69 14.26 12.58 -15.73
CA PRO A 69 14.97 11.86 -14.68
C PRO A 69 14.65 12.44 -13.29
N PRO A 70 14.71 11.62 -12.22
CA PRO A 70 14.50 12.11 -10.86
C PRO A 70 15.54 13.18 -10.50
N ASP A 71 15.11 14.18 -9.72
CA ASP A 71 15.99 15.24 -9.22
C ASP A 71 17.03 14.68 -8.22
N GLU A 72 18.26 14.43 -8.71
CA GLU A 72 19.39 13.90 -7.92
C GLU A 72 19.84 14.83 -6.77
N THR A 73 19.50 16.13 -6.85
CA THR A 73 20.06 17.18 -5.97
C THR A 73 19.23 17.53 -4.74
N ASP A 74 18.07 16.89 -4.53
CA ASP A 74 17.17 17.26 -3.43
C ASP A 74 17.18 16.26 -2.27
N GLU A 75 18.34 16.10 -1.65
CA GLU A 75 18.49 15.39 -0.36
C GLU A 75 17.61 16.00 0.76
N SER A 76 17.10 17.22 0.55
CA SER A 76 16.35 18.01 1.53
C SER A 76 14.83 18.00 1.33
N ARG A 77 14.34 17.64 0.14
CA ARG A 77 12.91 17.45 -0.14
C ARG A 77 12.59 15.97 -0.08
N SER A 78 12.07 15.55 1.09
CA SER A 78 11.29 14.32 1.32
C SER A 78 11.16 13.43 0.09
N ARG A 79 11.96 12.35 0.03
CA ARG A 79 11.86 11.30 -1.01
C ARG A 79 10.39 11.05 -1.36
N PRO A 80 10.02 11.01 -2.65
CA PRO A 80 8.62 10.96 -3.03
C PRO A 80 7.96 9.75 -2.39
N ARG A 81 6.94 10.01 -1.55
CA ARG A 81 6.17 8.93 -0.89
C ARG A 81 5.52 7.98 -1.90
N ARG A 82 5.36 8.44 -3.14
CA ARG A 82 4.85 7.70 -4.29
C ARG A 82 5.22 8.42 -5.58
N ASN A 83 5.71 7.67 -6.55
CA ASN A 83 5.82 8.06 -7.95
C ASN A 83 4.88 7.19 -8.80
N VAL A 84 4.24 7.77 -9.81
CA VAL A 84 3.33 7.06 -10.72
C VAL A 84 3.65 7.48 -12.15
N GLU A 85 4.04 6.53 -12.96
CA GLU A 85 4.31 6.71 -14.38
C GLU A 85 3.27 5.97 -15.23
N PHE A 86 2.81 6.59 -16.31
CA PHE A 86 1.84 6.00 -17.23
C PHE A 86 2.53 5.76 -18.58
N VAL A 87 2.77 4.49 -18.87
CA VAL A 87 3.33 4.05 -20.14
C VAL A 87 2.17 3.74 -21.08
N LEU A 88 1.92 4.65 -22.01
CA LEU A 88 0.72 4.66 -22.88
C LEU A 88 1.00 4.22 -24.30
N SER A 89 2.27 3.98 -24.65
CA SER A 89 2.66 3.59 -26.00
C SER A 89 3.96 2.79 -25.98
N ARG A 90 4.21 2.08 -27.08
CA ARG A 90 5.48 1.37 -27.29
C ARG A 90 6.69 2.31 -27.22
N SER A 91 6.59 3.51 -27.80
CA SER A 91 7.68 4.49 -27.74
C SER A 91 7.95 4.95 -26.31
N ALA A 92 6.91 5.20 -25.51
CA ALA A 92 7.07 5.53 -24.09
C ALA A 92 7.72 4.37 -23.31
N ALA A 93 7.38 3.12 -23.65
CA ALA A 93 8.01 1.94 -23.05
C ALA A 93 9.49 1.80 -23.40
N GLU A 94 9.86 2.10 -24.65
CA GLU A 94 11.25 2.14 -25.12
C GLU A 94 12.05 3.28 -24.46
N ASP A 95 11.41 4.43 -24.24
CA ASP A 95 12.01 5.61 -23.59
C ASP A 95 12.12 5.50 -22.06
N LEU A 96 11.54 4.46 -21.45
CA LEU A 96 11.59 4.26 -20.00
C LEU A 96 12.99 3.79 -19.56
N ARG A 97 13.60 4.45 -18.57
CA ARG A 97 14.77 3.96 -17.82
C ARG A 97 14.29 3.05 -16.69
N ILE A 98 15.02 1.96 -16.48
CA ILE A 98 14.75 0.97 -15.42
C ILE A 98 16.12 0.58 -14.87
N ASP A 99 16.48 1.12 -13.71
CA ASP A 99 17.77 0.89 -13.06
C ASP A 99 17.61 -0.06 -11.88
N ALA A 100 17.21 -1.31 -12.17
CA ALA A 100 17.04 -2.36 -11.16
C ALA A 100 17.42 -3.74 -11.69
N ASP A 101 17.69 -4.65 -10.77
CA ASP A 101 17.71 -6.08 -11.07
C ASP A 101 16.31 -6.52 -11.56
N GLY A 102 16.27 -7.43 -12.54
CA GLY A 102 15.01 -7.83 -13.20
C GLY A 102 14.56 -6.88 -14.32
N ILE A 103 15.44 -5.99 -14.81
CA ILE A 103 15.17 -5.17 -16.00
C ILE A 103 14.67 -6.00 -17.19
N GLU A 104 15.21 -7.20 -17.40
CA GLU A 104 14.83 -8.08 -18.51
C GLU A 104 13.35 -8.51 -18.41
N ASP A 105 12.87 -8.81 -17.21
CA ASP A 105 11.47 -9.18 -16.97
C ASP A 105 10.53 -7.98 -17.18
N ALA A 106 10.93 -6.79 -16.72
CA ALA A 106 10.15 -5.58 -16.98
C ALA A 106 10.13 -5.21 -18.47
N ARG A 107 11.24 -5.41 -19.19
CA ARG A 107 11.27 -5.21 -20.64
C ARG A 107 10.38 -6.21 -21.36
N ALA A 108 10.39 -7.48 -20.97
CA ALA A 108 9.49 -8.49 -21.52
C ALA A 108 8.01 -8.13 -21.26
N PHE A 109 7.68 -7.76 -20.02
CA PHE A 109 6.33 -7.35 -19.63
C PHE A 109 5.81 -6.16 -20.47
N LEU A 110 6.66 -5.15 -20.71
CA LEU A 110 6.35 -4.01 -21.56
C LEU A 110 6.24 -4.38 -23.04
N GLU A 111 7.10 -5.28 -23.54
CA GLU A 111 7.08 -5.74 -24.94
C GLU A 111 5.84 -6.57 -25.26
N GLU A 112 5.36 -7.38 -24.31
CA GLU A 112 4.16 -8.20 -24.44
C GLU A 112 2.85 -7.39 -24.34
N THR A 113 2.92 -6.10 -24.00
CA THR A 113 1.74 -5.23 -23.87
C THR A 113 1.22 -4.77 -25.23
N ASP A 114 -0.08 -4.94 -25.47
CA ASP A 114 -0.76 -4.37 -26.65
C ASP A 114 -1.31 -2.97 -26.34
N PHE A 115 -0.48 -1.94 -26.55
CA PHE A 115 -0.82 -0.55 -26.22
C PHE A 115 -2.04 0.04 -26.96
N GLU A 116 -2.57 -0.63 -27.98
CA GLU A 116 -3.82 -0.20 -28.62
C GLU A 116 -5.04 -0.46 -27.72
N THR A 117 -4.96 -1.48 -26.85
CA THR A 117 -6.06 -1.89 -25.97
C THR A 117 -5.69 -1.88 -24.49
N GLU A 118 -4.41 -1.75 -24.18
CA GLU A 118 -3.84 -1.84 -22.84
C GLU A 118 -2.97 -0.62 -22.53
N SER A 119 -2.71 -0.39 -21.25
CA SER A 119 -1.71 0.57 -20.78
C SER A 119 -0.93 -0.06 -19.64
N VAL A 120 0.29 0.42 -19.38
CA VAL A 120 1.04 0.03 -18.18
C VAL A 120 1.16 1.23 -17.26
N VAL A 121 0.83 1.02 -15.98
CA VAL A 121 1.04 2.00 -14.92
C VAL A 121 2.14 1.49 -14.00
N VAL A 122 3.20 2.26 -13.82
CA VAL A 122 4.29 1.94 -12.90
C VAL A 122 4.08 2.74 -11.63
N GLU A 123 3.80 2.04 -10.52
CA GLU A 123 3.69 2.64 -9.20
C GLU A 123 4.93 2.35 -8.36
N GLN A 124 5.68 3.39 -8.01
CA GLN A 124 6.88 3.28 -7.19
C GLN A 124 6.65 3.85 -5.79
N ARG A 125 6.95 3.07 -4.75
CA ARG A 125 6.86 3.51 -3.35
C ARG A 125 7.90 2.87 -2.45
N PRO A 126 8.39 3.61 -1.44
CA PRO A 126 9.18 3.01 -0.38
C PRO A 126 8.37 1.95 0.37
N ILE A 127 9.06 0.90 0.79
CA ILE A 127 8.55 -0.14 1.68
C ILE A 127 9.69 -0.59 2.60
N GLU A 128 9.36 -0.88 3.85
CA GLU A 128 10.30 -1.53 4.77
C GLU A 128 10.68 -2.90 4.20
N ASP A 129 11.98 -3.22 4.20
CA ASP A 129 12.49 -4.41 3.51
C ASP A 129 11.80 -5.70 3.97
N CYS A 130 11.48 -5.80 5.25
CA CYS A 130 10.76 -6.95 5.82
C CYS A 130 9.28 -7.08 5.44
N TYR A 131 8.73 -6.17 4.64
CA TYR A 131 7.36 -6.23 4.16
C TYR A 131 7.29 -6.57 2.67
N ARG A 132 6.22 -7.25 2.29
CA ARG A 132 5.77 -7.47 0.92
C ARG A 132 4.45 -6.73 0.70
N ARG A 133 4.32 -6.05 -0.44
CA ARG A 133 3.07 -5.43 -0.88
C ARG A 133 2.30 -6.37 -1.79
N HIS A 134 0.98 -6.36 -1.68
CA HIS A 134 0.06 -7.11 -2.54
C HIS A 134 -0.95 -6.17 -3.16
N VAL A 135 -1.26 -6.37 -4.43
CA VAL A 135 -2.32 -5.64 -5.13
C VAL A 135 -3.67 -6.27 -4.77
N LEU A 136 -4.56 -5.49 -4.17
CA LEU A 136 -5.92 -5.92 -3.83
C LEU A 136 -6.92 -5.64 -4.95
N GLY A 137 -6.64 -4.64 -5.77
CA GLY A 137 -7.47 -4.33 -6.91
C GLY A 137 -7.04 -3.06 -7.63
N VAL A 138 -7.41 -3.01 -8.90
CA VAL A 138 -7.20 -1.89 -9.81
C VAL A 138 -8.56 -1.46 -10.34
N ARG A 139 -8.81 -0.15 -10.38
CA ARG A 139 -9.97 0.43 -11.06
C ARG A 139 -9.45 1.43 -12.09
N ALA A 140 -9.71 1.13 -13.35
CA ALA A 140 -9.27 1.88 -14.51
C ALA A 140 -10.49 2.36 -15.31
N GLU A 141 -10.87 3.60 -15.08
CA GLU A 141 -11.90 4.32 -15.84
C GLU A 141 -11.24 5.35 -16.76
N ALA A 142 -12.00 5.96 -17.68
CA ALA A 142 -11.46 6.88 -18.67
C ALA A 142 -10.67 8.06 -18.05
N ASP A 143 -11.18 8.64 -16.97
CA ASP A 143 -10.60 9.80 -16.30
C ASP A 143 -10.12 9.51 -14.86
N GLU A 144 -10.26 8.27 -14.39
CA GLU A 144 -9.86 7.84 -13.05
C GLU A 144 -9.02 6.56 -13.05
N PHE A 145 -7.94 6.56 -12.25
CA PHE A 145 -7.16 5.39 -11.92
C PHE A 145 -7.00 5.22 -10.40
N ARG A 146 -7.47 4.09 -9.85
CA ARG A 146 -7.35 3.77 -8.42
C ARG A 146 -6.72 2.41 -8.22
N THR A 147 -5.81 2.33 -7.25
CA THR A 147 -5.20 1.08 -6.80
C THR A 147 -5.44 0.88 -5.31
N ARG A 148 -5.67 -0.37 -4.92
CA ARG A 148 -5.69 -0.75 -3.51
C ARG A 148 -4.61 -1.79 -3.26
N TYR A 149 -3.90 -1.62 -2.17
CA TYR A 149 -2.85 -2.52 -1.74
C TYR A 149 -3.08 -2.97 -0.30
N CYS A 150 -2.40 -4.02 0.07
CA CYS A 150 -2.12 -4.34 1.46
C CYS A 150 -0.64 -4.73 1.60
N ARG A 151 -0.15 -4.80 2.84
CA ARG A 151 1.19 -5.31 3.12
C ARG A 151 1.16 -6.43 4.14
N THR A 152 2.04 -7.41 3.96
CA THR A 152 2.35 -8.45 4.96
C THR A 152 3.82 -8.44 5.28
N LEU A 153 4.19 -9.03 6.41
CA LEU A 153 5.58 -9.40 6.63
C LEU A 153 5.98 -10.45 5.58
N ARG A 154 7.25 -10.42 5.19
CA ARG A 154 7.87 -11.49 4.41
C ARG A 154 7.85 -12.80 5.21
N SER A 155 8.03 -13.93 4.51
CA SER A 155 8.20 -15.23 5.15
C SER A 155 9.33 -15.17 6.19
N PRO A 156 9.21 -15.83 7.35
CA PRO A 156 10.28 -15.89 8.35
C PRO A 156 11.57 -16.56 7.81
N THR A 157 11.51 -17.24 6.66
CA THR A 157 12.67 -17.84 5.99
C THR A 157 13.28 -16.95 4.91
N THR A 158 12.64 -15.84 4.56
CA THR A 158 13.17 -14.87 3.60
C THR A 158 13.99 -13.83 4.37
N PRO A 159 15.29 -13.66 4.05
CA PRO A 159 16.10 -12.66 4.72
C PRO A 159 15.56 -11.25 4.44
N CYS A 160 15.62 -10.38 5.45
CA CYS A 160 15.32 -8.96 5.33
C CYS A 160 16.06 -8.18 6.43
N GLU A 161 16.23 -6.88 6.24
CA GLU A 161 16.84 -5.97 7.20
C GLU A 161 15.78 -5.08 7.87
N ALA A 162 15.73 -5.11 9.20
CA ALA A 162 14.84 -4.24 9.97
C ALA A 162 15.27 -2.77 9.81
N ASP A 163 14.30 -1.85 9.83
CA ASP A 163 14.50 -0.41 9.67
C ASP A 163 15.15 0.02 8.33
N ARG A 164 15.39 -0.92 7.41
CA ARG A 164 15.81 -0.63 6.03
C ARG A 164 14.58 -0.36 5.17
N THR A 165 14.63 0.75 4.43
CA THR A 165 13.60 1.09 3.44
C THR A 165 14.18 0.88 2.04
N VAL A 166 13.41 0.21 1.20
CA VAL A 166 13.72 -0.08 -0.20
C VAL A 166 12.63 0.53 -1.09
N MET A 167 12.93 0.79 -2.36
CA MET A 167 11.95 1.22 -3.36
C MET A 167 11.37 -0.03 -4.03
N GLU A 168 10.05 -0.10 -4.08
CA GLU A 168 9.34 -1.12 -4.83
C GLU A 168 8.60 -0.47 -6.00
N ALA A 169 8.79 -1.00 -7.21
CA ALA A 169 8.03 -0.65 -8.40
C ALA A 169 7.06 -1.77 -8.74
N ILE A 170 5.77 -1.45 -8.84
CA ILE A 170 4.73 -2.36 -9.32
C ILE A 170 4.28 -1.87 -10.69
N PHE A 171 4.56 -2.67 -11.72
CA PHE A 171 4.04 -2.50 -13.07
C PHE A 171 2.67 -3.14 -13.13
N LEU A 172 1.66 -2.39 -13.54
CA LEU A 172 0.27 -2.83 -13.69
C LEU A 172 -0.13 -2.69 -15.15
N ARG A 173 -0.24 -3.81 -15.86
CA ARG A 173 -0.84 -3.84 -17.21
C ARG A 173 -2.35 -3.94 -17.05
N ILE A 174 -3.05 -2.91 -17.49
CA ILE A 174 -4.51 -2.82 -17.42
C ILE A 174 -5.13 -3.03 -18.79
N ARG A 175 -6.30 -3.67 -18.84
CA ARG A 175 -7.08 -3.90 -20.06
C ARG A 175 -7.82 -2.65 -20.54
N ARG A 176 -7.10 -1.52 -20.59
CA ARG A 176 -7.60 -0.22 -21.07
C ARG A 176 -6.43 0.56 -21.67
N SER A 177 -6.61 1.04 -22.89
CA SER A 177 -5.76 2.09 -23.47
C SER A 177 -6.20 3.46 -22.96
N TYR A 178 -5.22 4.32 -22.72
CA TYR A 178 -5.40 5.72 -22.38
C TYR A 178 -4.71 6.57 -23.44
N ASP A 179 -5.43 7.53 -24.01
CA ASP A 179 -4.83 8.53 -24.90
C ASP A 179 -3.95 9.53 -24.11
N ASP A 180 -4.35 9.82 -22.87
CA ASP A 180 -3.70 10.74 -21.95
C ASP A 180 -3.79 10.21 -20.51
N ARG A 181 -2.91 10.72 -19.63
CA ARG A 181 -2.93 10.35 -18.21
C ARG A 181 -4.28 10.71 -17.57
N PRO A 182 -4.93 9.80 -16.83
CA PRO A 182 -6.19 10.08 -16.12
C PRO A 182 -6.10 11.32 -15.23
N SER A 183 -7.17 12.09 -15.15
CA SER A 183 -7.21 13.33 -14.36
C SER A 183 -7.29 13.07 -12.85
N SER A 184 -7.96 11.98 -12.46
CA SER A 184 -8.08 11.51 -11.07
C SER A 184 -7.20 10.29 -10.87
N ARG A 185 -6.35 10.34 -9.84
CA ARG A 185 -5.47 9.22 -9.46
C ARG A 185 -5.48 9.09 -7.97
N GLY A 186 -5.53 7.86 -7.47
CA GLY A 186 -5.48 7.63 -6.04
C GLY A 186 -5.06 6.23 -5.70
N SER A 187 -4.63 6.07 -4.46
CA SER A 187 -4.33 4.75 -3.95
C SER A 187 -4.47 4.69 -2.45
N SER A 188 -4.77 3.49 -1.96
CA SER A 188 -4.84 3.19 -0.54
C SER A 188 -4.06 1.93 -0.23
N GLU A 189 -3.52 1.84 0.97
CA GLU A 189 -2.81 0.66 1.47
C GLU A 189 -3.33 0.30 2.87
N SER A 190 -3.61 -0.98 3.10
CA SER A 190 -3.94 -1.54 4.42
C SER A 190 -2.76 -2.32 5.02
N GLY A 191 -2.68 -2.34 6.35
CA GLY A 191 -1.74 -3.20 7.08
C GLY A 191 -2.20 -4.66 7.23
N SER A 192 -3.40 -4.98 6.74
CA SER A 192 -4.00 -6.30 6.76
C SER A 192 -4.39 -6.73 5.34
N CYS A 193 -4.01 -7.95 4.98
CA CYS A 193 -4.38 -8.56 3.70
C CYS A 193 -5.51 -9.57 3.91
N PRO A 194 -6.52 -9.60 3.01
CA PRO A 194 -7.47 -10.71 2.96
C PRO A 194 -6.76 -12.00 2.53
N GLU A 195 -7.29 -13.16 2.89
CA GLU A 195 -6.68 -14.47 2.57
C GLU A 195 -6.46 -14.64 1.06
N SER A 196 -7.39 -14.18 0.23
CA SER A 196 -7.29 -14.25 -1.24
C SER A 196 -6.07 -13.53 -1.82
N ALA A 197 -5.58 -12.48 -1.15
CA ALA A 197 -4.39 -11.76 -1.59
C ALA A 197 -3.10 -12.55 -1.28
N LEU A 198 -3.13 -13.39 -0.24
CA LEU A 198 -1.98 -14.21 0.15
C LEU A 198 -1.77 -15.38 -0.81
N GLU A 199 -2.87 -15.96 -1.32
CA GLU A 199 -2.84 -17.06 -2.30
C GLU A 199 -2.36 -16.59 -3.69
N THR A 200 -2.58 -15.32 -4.03
CA THR A 200 -2.10 -14.73 -5.30
C THR A 200 -0.58 -14.53 -5.29
N GLY A 201 0.01 -14.24 -4.12
CA GLY A 201 1.45 -14.09 -3.94
C GLY A 201 2.28 -15.36 -4.18
N GLU A 202 1.64 -16.53 -4.29
CA GLU A 202 2.29 -17.79 -4.66
C GLU A 202 2.41 -17.96 -6.19
N ASN A 203 1.64 -17.20 -6.99
CA ASN A 203 1.65 -17.23 -8.45
C ASN A 203 2.25 -15.96 -9.09
N ALA A 204 2.54 -14.92 -8.30
CA ALA A 204 3.33 -13.78 -8.76
C ALA A 204 4.78 -14.23 -8.97
N ILE A 205 5.37 -13.87 -10.11
CA ILE A 205 6.81 -14.07 -10.35
C ILE A 205 7.53 -13.03 -9.49
N ASP A 206 7.77 -13.33 -8.22
CA ASP A 206 8.67 -12.57 -7.34
C ASP A 206 10.11 -12.83 -7.83
N VAL A 207 10.62 -11.96 -8.69
CA VAL A 207 12.04 -11.97 -9.07
C VAL A 207 12.81 -11.24 -7.97
N GLU A 208 13.11 -11.97 -6.90
CA GLU A 208 13.99 -11.52 -5.82
C GLU A 208 15.42 -11.98 -6.13
N VAL A 209 16.21 -11.14 -6.80
CA VAL A 209 17.62 -11.45 -7.08
C VAL A 209 18.49 -10.84 -6.00
N THR A 210 19.17 -11.69 -5.23
CA THR A 210 20.13 -11.27 -4.22
C THR A 210 21.45 -10.89 -4.91
N GLY A 211 21.81 -9.61 -4.87
CA GLY A 211 23.12 -9.12 -5.30
C GLY A 211 24.26 -9.73 -4.47
N ARG A 212 25.40 -9.99 -5.12
CA ARG A 212 26.63 -10.54 -4.52
C ARG A 212 27.71 -9.46 -4.40
#